data_AF-A0A968BRD6-F1
#
_entry.id   AF-A0A968BRD6-F1
#
_cell.length_a   1.000
_cell.length_b   1.000
_cell.length_c   1.000
_cell.angle_alpha   90.00
_cell.angle_beta   90.00
_cell.angle_gamma   90.00
#
_symmetry.space_group_name_H-M   'P 1'
#
loop_
_entity.id
_entity.type
_entity.pdbx_description
1 polymer ?
#
loop_
_entity_poly.entity_id
_entity_poly.type
_entity_poly.pdbx_seq_one_letter_code
_entity_poly.pdbx_strand_id
1 'polypeptide(L)' 'ASRRIRELSDQYGLVVDPDALIEDIPVGVQQRVEIIKTLYREAEILILDEPTAVLTPQETEELFEIMHGLVAQ' A
#
# COMPACT_ATOMS: atom_id res chain seq x y z
N ALA A 1 15.59 6.49 3.31
CA ALA A 1 14.27 6.15 2.74
C ALA A 1 13.90 4.69 3.01
N SER A 2 14.67 3.71 2.50
CA SER A 2 14.30 2.28 2.56
C SER A 2 14.02 1.74 3.97
N ARG A 3 14.76 2.18 5.00
CA ARG A 3 14.47 1.80 6.40
C ARG A 3 13.07 2.22 6.84
N ARG A 4 12.71 3.49 6.61
CA ARG A 4 11.40 4.04 6.97
C ARG A 4 10.26 3.42 6.16
N ILE A 5 10.52 3.06 4.90
CA ILE A 5 9.56 2.31 4.07
C ILE A 5 9.31 0.92 4.67
N ARG A 6 10.37 0.20 5.08
CA ARG A 6 10.25 -1.12 5.73
C ARG A 6 9.49 -1.01 7.05
N GLU A 7 9.79 0.00 7.87
CA GLU A 7 9.05 0.28 9.12
C GLU A 7 7.55 0.50 8.86
N LEU A 8 7.18 1.32 7.86
CA LEU A 8 5.78 1.53 7.46
C LEU A 8 5.13 0.26 6.90
N SER A 9 5.87 -0.51 6.11
CA SER A 9 5.40 -1.78 5.54
C SER A 9 5.05 -2.77 6.65
N ASP A 10 5.92 -2.89 7.65
CA ASP A 10 5.72 -3.80 8.80
C ASP A 10 4.59 -3.30 9.71
N GLN A 11 4.51 -1.99 9.96
CA GLN A 11 3.48 -1.38 10.81
C GLN A 11 2.07 -1.57 10.25
N TYR A 12 1.90 -1.46 8.93
CA TYR A 12 0.60 -1.44 8.27
C TYR A 12 0.31 -2.69 7.42
N GLY A 13 1.20 -3.69 7.43
CA GLY A 13 1.05 -4.91 6.61
C GLY A 13 1.20 -4.68 5.11
N LEU A 14 1.72 -3.52 4.69
CA LEU A 14 1.92 -3.13 3.29
C LEU A 14 3.24 -3.70 2.77
N VAL A 15 3.35 -5.02 2.66
CA VAL A 15 4.61 -5.67 2.24
C VAL A 15 4.99 -5.25 0.82
N VAL A 16 6.06 -4.46 0.70
CA VAL A 16 6.69 -4.07 -0.56
C VAL A 16 8.20 -4.18 -0.44
N ASP A 17 8.87 -4.49 -1.56
CA ASP A 17 10.32 -4.39 -1.64
C ASP A 17 10.72 -2.97 -2.10
N PRO A 18 11.38 -2.16 -1.26
CA PRO A 18 11.79 -0.80 -1.63
C PRO A 18 12.87 -0.76 -2.72
N ASP A 19 13.51 -1.89 -3.01
CA ASP A 19 14.62 -1.98 -3.98
C ASP A 19 14.16 -2.57 -5.33
N ALA A 20 12.89 -3.01 -5.45
CA ALA A 20 12.31 -3.51 -6.69
C ALA A 20 11.90 -2.37 -7.65
N LEU A 21 12.02 -2.63 -8.96
CA LEU A 21 11.51 -1.70 -9.98
C LEU A 21 9.98 -1.82 -10.09
N ILE A 22 9.30 -0.70 -10.29
CA ILE A 22 7.83 -0.64 -10.38
C ILE A 22 7.30 -1.49 -11.54
N GLU A 23 8.03 -1.52 -12.67
CA GLU A 23 7.63 -2.31 -13.85
C GLU A 23 7.72 -3.82 -13.62
N ASP A 24 8.48 -4.27 -12.62
CA ASP A 24 8.72 -5.68 -12.33
C ASP A 24 7.74 -6.25 -11.28
N ILE A 25 6.92 -5.42 -10.65
CA ILE A 25 5.99 -5.84 -9.59
C ILE A 25 4.53 -5.93 -10.08
N PRO A 26 3.73 -6.87 -9.54
CA PRO A 26 2.31 -6.98 -9.87
C PRO A 26 1.53 -5.70 -9.58
N VAL A 27 0.47 -5.44 -10.35
CA VAL A 27 -0.37 -4.23 -10.20
C VAL A 27 -0.92 -4.07 -8.78
N GLY A 28 -1.33 -5.16 -8.12
CA GLY A 28 -1.75 -5.13 -6.72
C GLY A 28 -0.65 -4.66 -5.76
N VAL A 29 0.62 -4.99 -6.04
CA VAL A 29 1.77 -4.49 -5.26
C VAL A 29 2.04 -3.02 -5.59
N GLN A 30 1.87 -2.59 -6.85
CA GLN A 30 1.96 -1.17 -7.23
C GLN A 30 0.96 -0.32 -6.44
N GLN A 31 -0.27 -0.82 -6.24
CA GLN A 31 -1.29 -0.18 -5.40
C GLN A 31 -0.77 0.08 -3.97
N ARG A 32 -0.11 -0.93 -3.36
CA ARG A 32 0.47 -0.83 -2.01
C ARG A 32 1.59 0.20 -1.96
N VAL A 33 2.39 0.31 -3.01
CA VAL A 33 3.43 1.34 -3.14
C VAL A 33 2.82 2.75 -3.13
N GLU A 34 1.71 2.99 -3.83
CA GLU A 34 1.02 4.29 -3.79
C GLU A 34 0.55 4.68 -2.38
N ILE A 35 0.00 3.71 -1.63
CA ILE A 35 -0.41 3.90 -0.24
C ILE A 35 0.81 4.24 0.62
N ILE A 36 1.89 3.45 0.52
CA ILE A 36 3.14 3.71 1.27
C ILE A 36 3.71 5.10 0.96
N LYS A 37 3.72 5.53 -0.31
CA LYS A 37 4.20 6.88 -0.66
C LYS A 37 3.39 7.98 0.02
N THR A 38 2.08 7.74 0.18
CA THR A 38 1.17 8.68 0.84
C THR A 38 1.42 8.74 2.34
N LEU A 39 1.57 7.57 2.98
CA LEU A 39 1.91 7.47 4.41
C LEU A 39 3.31 8.02 4.72
N TYR A 40 4.28 7.74 3.86
CA TYR A 40 5.65 8.25 3.99
C TYR A 40 5.70 9.78 3.96
N ARG A 41 4.77 10.41 3.23
CA ARG A 41 4.61 11.87 3.17
C ARG A 41 3.73 12.43 4.28
N GLU A 42 3.33 11.60 5.26
CA GLU A 42 2.52 12.01 6.41
C GLU A 42 1.19 12.65 5.98
N ALA A 43 0.57 12.12 4.92
CA ALA A 43 -0.69 12.66 4.43
C ALA A 43 -1.82 12.48 5.44
N GLU A 44 -2.55 13.57 5.71
CA GLU A 44 -3.72 13.57 6.61
C GLU A 44 -4.98 12.97 5.96
N ILE A 45 -5.06 13.04 4.63
CA ILE A 45 -6.22 12.58 3.85
C ILE A 45 -5.73 11.71 2.70
N LEU A 46 -6.28 10.49 2.62
CA LEU A 46 -6.10 9.56 1.51
C LEU A 46 -7.42 9.43 0.75
N ILE A 47 -7.40 9.74 -0.55
CA ILE A 47 -8.54 9.54 -1.46
C ILE A 47 -8.18 8.43 -2.42
N LEU A 48 -9.06 7.44 -2.54
CA LEU A 48 -8.92 6.32 -3.44
C LEU A 48 -10.00 6.43 -4.51
N ASP A 49 -9.60 6.60 -5.77
CA ASP A 49 -10.50 6.60 -6.92
C ASP A 49 -10.43 5.23 -7.60
N GLU A 50 -11.53 4.48 -7.58
CA GLU A 50 -11.64 3.12 -8.11
C GLU A 50 -10.45 2.18 -7.79
N PRO A 51 -10.08 2.00 -6.51
CA PRO A 51 -8.82 1.34 -6.14
C PRO A 51 -8.79 -0.17 -6.39
N THR A 52 -9.89 -0.77 -6.85
CA THR A 52 -10.05 -2.23 -7.03
C THR A 52 -10.22 -2.63 -8.49
N ALA A 53 -10.26 -1.68 -9.43
CA ALA A 53 -10.64 -1.92 -10.83
C ALA A 53 -9.74 -2.94 -11.57
N VAL A 54 -8.50 -3.12 -11.08
CA VAL A 54 -7.47 -3.98 -11.67
C VAL A 54 -7.05 -5.11 -10.73
N LEU A 55 -7.76 -5.29 -9.62
CA LEU A 55 -7.47 -6.29 -8.59
C LEU A 55 -8.37 -7.51 -8.74
N THR A 56 -7.84 -8.67 -8.39
CA THR A 56 -8.64 -9.88 -8.15
C THR A 56 -9.50 -9.70 -6.89
N PRO A 57 -10.54 -10.55 -6.70
CA PRO A 57 -11.34 -10.51 -5.48
C PRO A 57 -10.49 -10.67 -4.21
N GLN A 58 -9.50 -11.56 -4.23
CA GLN A 58 -8.58 -11.79 -3.10
C GLN A 58 -7.72 -10.56 -2.81
N GLU A 59 -7.13 -9.95 -3.84
CA GLU A 59 -6.33 -8.72 -3.67
C GLU A 59 -7.18 -7.54 -3.16
N THR A 60 -8.46 -7.50 -3.55
CA THR A 60 -9.41 -6.51 -3.05
C THR A 60 -9.69 -6.69 -1.56
N GLU A 61 -9.92 -7.92 -1.10
CA GLU A 61 -10.09 -8.23 0.33
C GLU A 61 -8.84 -7.82 1.13
N GLU A 62 -7.64 -8.20 0.66
CA GLU A 62 -6.37 -7.81 1.29
C GLU A 62 -6.19 -6.29 1.36
N LEU A 63 -6.57 -5.56 0.30
CA LEU A 63 -6.52 -4.09 0.30
C LEU A 63 -7.43 -3.50 1.39
N PHE A 64 -8.65 -4.00 1.53
CA PHE A 64 -9.59 -3.51 2.55
C PHE A 64 -9.14 -3.84 3.97
N GLU A 65 -8.51 -5.00 4.20
CA GLU A 65 -7.90 -5.33 5.49
C GLU A 65 -6.83 -4.31 5.89
N ILE A 66 -5.97 -3.91 4.93
CA ILE A 66 -4.98 -2.86 5.15
C ILE A 66 -5.68 -1.52 5.48
N MET A 67 -6.73 -1.15 4.72
CA MET A 67 -7.46 0.10 4.97
C MET A 67 -8.10 0.12 6.37
N HIS A 68 -8.66 -0.99 6.82
CA HIS A 68 -9.17 -1.12 8.19
C HIS A 68 -8.07 -0.96 9.23
N GLY A 69 -6.87 -1.52 8.98
CA GLY A 69 -5.70 -1.33 9.84
C GLY A 69 -5.24 0.13 9.93
N LEU A 70 -5.38 0.91 8.85
CA LEU A 70 -5.03 2.34 8.82
C LEU A 70 -6.01 3.20 9.64
N VAL A 71 -7.30 2.87 9.64
CA VAL A 71 -8.35 3.64 10.33
C VAL A 71 -8.47 3.26 11.81
N ALA A 72 -8.08 2.03 12.19
CA ALA A 72 -8.19 1.54 13.55
C ALA A 72 -7.15 2.11 14.54
N GLN A 73 -6.17 2.89 14.05
CA GLN A 73 -5.18 3.60 14.87
C GLN A 73 -5.49 5.09 14.95
#